data_AF-A0A5P8P2M5-F1
#
_entry.id   AF-A0A5P8P2M5-F1
#
_cell.length_a   1.000
_cell.length_b   1.000
_cell.length_c   1.000
_cell.angle_alpha   90.00
_cell.angle_beta   90.00
_cell.angle_gamma   90.00
#
_symmetry.space_group_name_H-M   'P 1'
#
loop_
_entity.id
_entity.type
_entity.pdbx_description
1 polymer ?
#
loop_
_entity_poly.entity_id
_entity_poly.type
_entity_poly.pdbx_seq_one_letter_code
_entity_poly.pdbx_strand_id
1 'polypeptide(L)'
;MDKINIKYAISIFIDTVTLSPAQKIISDLFNILGDGYLPSTIQEMTHSGIQKRTIMENQDLGIKVLILTNRLIIEQYPSNAKSLSSIDDFLNISIPIAESILKTFNKESNRISIISKILIENIPSLNDISPKVFKFPEGYNKENTFEWTCRLAKNEIKTLSSNEENINFVSAINRVKGKIINNGIEEDFDGIDIDIDINTIAENIHYRFNHESLEALYKDMLELYKEHENSIYNYVLN
;
A
#
# COMPACT_ATOMS: atom_id res chain seq x y z
N MET A 1 21.51 1.28 10.85
CA MET A 1 20.57 0.84 9.80
C MET A 1 19.32 1.65 10.01
N ASP A 2 18.99 2.47 9.04
CA ASP A 2 17.89 3.43 9.18
C ASP A 2 16.73 2.94 8.32
N LYS A 3 15.56 2.82 8.95
CA LYS A 3 14.32 2.37 8.33
C LYS A 3 13.49 3.59 7.95
N ILE A 4 13.15 3.70 6.67
CA ILE A 4 12.38 4.82 6.13
C ILE A 4 11.14 4.27 5.44
N ASN A 5 9.98 4.47 6.06
CA ASN A 5 8.70 4.12 5.43
C ASN A 5 8.37 5.18 4.39
N ILE A 6 8.31 4.78 3.11
CA ILE A 6 8.07 5.72 2.00
C ILE A 6 6.66 5.61 1.43
N LYS A 7 5.93 4.54 1.77
CA LYS A 7 4.54 4.36 1.40
C LYS A 7 3.80 3.49 2.40
N TYR A 8 2.60 3.92 2.74
CA TYR A 8 1.53 3.05 3.22
C TYR A 8 0.32 3.22 2.32
N ALA A 9 -0.41 2.14 2.07
CA ALA A 9 -1.67 2.20 1.35
C ALA A 9 -2.62 1.10 1.82
N ILE A 10 -3.91 1.40 1.79
CA ILE A 10 -4.96 0.39 1.76
C ILE A 10 -5.68 0.42 0.41
N SER A 11 -6.07 -0.74 -0.08
CA SER A 11 -6.98 -0.84 -1.23
C SER A 11 -8.22 -1.62 -0.86
N ILE A 12 -9.37 -1.12 -1.29
CA ILE A 12 -10.68 -1.73 -1.09
C ILE A 12 -11.31 -1.89 -2.46
N PHE A 13 -11.60 -3.14 -2.83
CA PHE A 13 -12.09 -3.49 -4.14
C PHE A 13 -13.62 -3.44 -4.11
N ILE A 14 -14.18 -2.37 -4.68
CA ILE A 14 -15.61 -2.04 -4.66
C ILE A 14 -16.05 -1.67 -6.07
N ASP A 15 -17.29 -1.92 -6.45
CA ASP A 15 -17.80 -1.38 -7.73
C ASP A 15 -17.93 0.14 -7.65
N THR A 16 -17.10 0.85 -8.40
CA THR A 16 -17.05 2.33 -8.49
C THR A 16 -17.47 2.85 -9.85
N VAL A 17 -18.08 2.05 -10.72
CA VAL A 17 -18.46 2.48 -12.07
C VAL A 17 -19.34 3.74 -12.01
N THR A 18 -20.21 3.83 -11.00
CA THR A 18 -21.09 4.98 -10.76
C THR A 18 -20.42 6.18 -10.09
N LEU A 19 -19.20 6.05 -9.58
CA LEU A 19 -18.46 7.09 -8.84
C LEU A 19 -17.51 7.89 -9.76
N SER A 20 -17.98 8.21 -10.97
CA SER A 20 -17.25 9.08 -11.90
C SER A 20 -17.08 10.51 -11.35
N PRO A 21 -16.18 11.35 -11.90
CA PRO A 21 -15.89 12.71 -11.43
C PRO A 21 -17.02 13.72 -11.72
N ALA A 22 -18.23 13.43 -11.28
CA ALA A 22 -19.38 14.32 -11.35
C ALA A 22 -19.42 15.26 -10.15
N GLN A 23 -19.98 16.46 -10.34
CA GLN A 23 -20.05 17.49 -9.29
C GLN A 23 -20.68 16.98 -7.99
N LYS A 24 -21.74 16.17 -8.09
CA LYS A 24 -22.38 15.55 -6.92
C LYS A 24 -21.42 14.65 -6.15
N ILE A 25 -20.70 13.76 -6.84
CA ILE A 25 -19.75 12.83 -6.22
C ILE A 25 -18.62 13.60 -5.54
N ILE A 26 -18.09 14.64 -6.19
CA ILE A 26 -17.07 15.50 -5.60
C ILE A 26 -17.59 16.23 -4.35
N SER A 27 -18.83 16.75 -4.40
CA SER A 27 -19.47 17.38 -3.24
C SER A 27 -19.67 16.41 -2.08
N ASP A 28 -20.11 15.18 -2.37
CA ASP A 28 -20.29 14.14 -1.36
C ASP A 28 -18.93 13.76 -0.73
N LEU A 29 -17.87 13.65 -1.54
CA LEU A 29 -16.50 13.41 -1.06
C LEU A 29 -15.98 14.56 -0.20
N PHE A 30 -16.25 15.82 -0.53
CA PHE A 30 -15.89 16.95 0.33
C PHE A 30 -16.57 16.88 1.69
N ASN A 31 -17.86 16.51 1.73
CA ASN A 31 -18.59 16.37 2.99
C ASN A 31 -18.03 15.25 3.88
N ILE A 32 -17.47 14.19 3.26
CA ILE A 32 -16.83 13.08 3.97
C ILE A 32 -15.44 13.46 4.47
N LEU A 33 -14.62 14.04 3.59
CA LEU A 33 -13.19 14.25 3.83
C LEU A 33 -12.88 15.53 4.62
N GLY A 34 -13.79 16.50 4.59
CA GLY A 34 -13.64 17.79 5.23
C GLY A 34 -12.67 18.73 4.51
N ASP A 35 -12.29 19.79 5.22
CA ASP A 35 -11.41 20.83 4.69
C ASP A 35 -9.97 20.32 4.46
N GLY A 36 -9.26 20.94 3.51
CA GLY A 36 -7.86 20.64 3.20
C GLY A 36 -7.66 19.57 2.11
N TYR A 37 -8.70 18.85 1.71
CA TYR A 37 -8.64 17.98 0.54
C TYR A 37 -8.89 18.76 -0.75
N LEU A 38 -8.03 18.59 -1.74
CA LEU A 38 -8.14 19.20 -3.06
C LEU A 38 -8.52 18.13 -4.11
N PRO A 39 -9.58 18.34 -4.89
CA PRO A 39 -10.00 17.40 -5.92
C PRO A 39 -9.11 17.55 -7.16
N SER A 40 -8.76 16.43 -7.75
CA SER A 40 -8.11 16.35 -9.05
C SER A 40 -8.66 15.14 -9.83
N THR A 41 -8.16 14.95 -11.06
CA THR A 41 -8.56 13.79 -11.87
C THR A 41 -7.34 13.07 -12.42
N ILE A 42 -7.44 11.75 -12.52
CA ILE A 42 -6.45 10.90 -13.18
C ILE A 42 -7.08 10.17 -14.37
N GLN A 43 -6.27 9.84 -15.36
CA GLN A 43 -6.66 8.99 -16.47
C GLN A 43 -6.30 7.55 -16.14
N GLU A 44 -7.32 6.69 -16.11
CA GLU A 44 -7.16 5.26 -15.92
C GLU A 44 -7.42 4.54 -17.24
N MET A 45 -6.47 3.72 -17.68
CA MET A 45 -6.65 2.87 -18.85
C MET A 45 -7.44 1.62 -18.45
N THR A 46 -8.59 1.42 -19.07
CA THR A 46 -9.45 0.25 -18.87
C THR A 46 -9.62 -0.51 -20.18
N HIS A 47 -10.18 -1.72 -20.13
CA HIS A 47 -10.57 -2.47 -21.33
C HIS A 47 -11.53 -1.68 -22.24
N SER A 48 -12.30 -0.74 -21.68
CA SER A 48 -13.24 0.13 -22.39
C SER A 48 -12.62 1.46 -22.85
N GLY A 49 -11.30 1.63 -22.69
CA GLY A 49 -10.57 2.87 -23.01
C GLY A 49 -10.19 3.69 -21.79
N ILE A 50 -9.81 4.94 -22.03
CA ILE A 50 -9.36 5.87 -20.98
C ILE A 50 -10.57 6.45 -20.24
N GLN A 51 -10.62 6.24 -18.93
CA GLN A 51 -11.64 6.80 -18.04
C GLN A 51 -11.03 7.84 -17.12
N LYS A 52 -11.75 8.96 -16.91
CA LYS A 52 -11.36 9.95 -15.90
C LYS A 52 -11.86 9.49 -14.53
N ARG A 53 -10.97 9.53 -13.54
CA ARG A 53 -11.23 9.09 -12.16
C ARG A 53 -10.90 10.17 -11.16
N THR A 54 -11.57 10.14 -10.03
CA THR A 54 -11.45 11.18 -8.99
C THR A 54 -10.28 10.87 -8.08
N ILE A 55 -9.52 11.92 -7.75
CA ILE A 55 -8.53 11.89 -6.69
C ILE A 55 -8.85 13.04 -5.73
N MET A 56 -8.73 12.80 -4.43
CA MET A 56 -8.77 13.81 -3.39
C MET A 56 -7.43 13.78 -2.63
N GLU A 57 -6.73 14.92 -2.55
CA GLU A 57 -5.40 15.00 -1.95
C GLU A 57 -5.40 15.99 -0.78
N ASN A 58 -4.87 15.57 0.37
CA ASN A 58 -4.59 16.46 1.48
C ASN A 58 -3.07 16.58 1.63
N GLN A 59 -2.54 17.78 1.37
CA GLN A 59 -1.09 18.05 1.41
C GLN A 59 -0.53 18.12 2.83
N ASP A 60 -1.34 18.60 3.78
CA ASP A 60 -0.93 18.73 5.18
C ASP A 60 -0.83 17.37 5.87
N LEU A 61 -1.66 16.41 5.46
CA LEU A 61 -1.64 15.04 5.97
C LEU A 61 -0.77 14.09 5.13
N GLY A 62 -0.37 14.49 3.91
CA GLY A 62 0.29 13.59 2.95
C GLY A 62 -0.58 12.39 2.55
N ILE A 63 -1.91 12.56 2.52
CA ILE A 63 -2.88 11.50 2.20
C ILE A 63 -3.54 11.76 0.86
N LYS A 64 -3.68 10.69 0.06
CA LYS A 64 -4.39 10.67 -1.21
C LYS A 64 -5.48 9.61 -1.20
N VAL A 65 -6.67 9.98 -1.63
CA VAL A 65 -7.82 9.10 -1.82
C VAL A 65 -8.11 9.00 -3.31
N LEU A 66 -7.94 7.82 -3.89
CA LEU A 66 -8.17 7.55 -5.31
C LEU A 66 -9.42 6.69 -5.49
N ILE A 67 -10.37 7.19 -6.29
CA ILE A 67 -11.57 6.46 -6.70
C ILE A 67 -11.35 5.92 -8.11
N LEU A 68 -10.70 4.77 -8.22
CA LEU A 68 -10.37 4.09 -9.49
C LEU A 68 -11.46 3.12 -9.91
N THR A 69 -11.38 2.55 -11.10
CA THR A 69 -12.30 1.52 -11.58
C THR A 69 -12.21 0.30 -10.67
N ASN A 70 -13.34 -0.06 -10.07
CA ASN A 70 -13.49 -1.21 -9.17
C ASN A 70 -12.59 -1.17 -7.92
N ARG A 71 -12.08 0.01 -7.53
CA ARG A 71 -11.14 0.14 -6.41
C ARG A 71 -11.14 1.53 -5.80
N LEU A 72 -11.22 1.57 -4.47
CA LEU A 72 -10.83 2.69 -3.64
C LEU A 72 -9.40 2.45 -3.14
N ILE A 73 -8.51 3.42 -3.31
CA ILE A 73 -7.17 3.39 -2.71
C ILE A 73 -7.05 4.59 -1.80
N ILE A 74 -6.57 4.37 -0.58
CA ILE A 74 -6.10 5.44 0.30
C ILE A 74 -4.62 5.19 0.48
N GLU A 75 -3.79 6.16 0.13
CA GLU A 75 -2.34 6.03 0.23
C GLU A 75 -1.72 7.27 0.86
N GLN A 76 -0.67 7.02 1.64
CA GLN A 76 0.28 8.05 2.01
C GLN A 76 1.22 8.29 0.84
N TYR A 77 1.53 9.56 0.58
CA TYR A 77 2.60 9.94 -0.33
C TYR A 77 3.63 10.81 0.39
N PRO A 78 4.90 10.81 -0.06
CA PRO A 78 5.92 11.72 0.47
C PRO A 78 5.47 13.16 0.22
N SER A 79 5.18 13.89 1.29
CA SER A 79 4.88 15.32 1.24
C SER A 79 5.88 16.06 2.14
N ASN A 80 6.02 17.37 1.96
CA ASN A 80 6.83 18.20 2.86
C ASN A 80 6.22 18.30 4.27
N ALA A 81 5.01 17.76 4.48
CA ALA A 81 4.36 17.66 5.77
C ALA A 81 4.81 16.41 6.54
N LYS A 82 4.40 16.30 7.82
CA LYS A 82 4.72 15.16 8.69
C LYS A 82 4.41 13.84 7.99
N SER A 83 5.44 13.10 7.56
CA SER A 83 5.28 11.69 7.22
C SER A 83 4.73 10.97 8.44
N LEU A 84 3.61 10.25 8.27
CA LEU A 84 3.08 9.35 9.28
C LEU A 84 4.18 8.38 9.70
N SER A 85 4.43 8.33 11.00
CA SER A 85 5.55 7.60 11.59
C SER A 85 5.36 6.09 11.53
N SER A 86 4.11 5.62 11.49
CA SER A 86 3.77 4.21 11.58
C SER A 86 2.55 3.84 10.74
N ILE A 87 2.43 2.55 10.44
CA ILE A 87 1.24 2.00 9.80
C ILE A 87 0.00 2.16 10.69
N ASP A 88 0.14 2.12 12.02
CA ASP A 88 -0.95 2.36 12.97
C ASP A 88 -1.52 3.77 12.80
N ASP A 89 -0.66 4.79 12.74
CA ASP A 89 -1.07 6.18 12.51
C ASP A 89 -1.80 6.32 11.16
N PHE A 90 -1.30 5.65 10.13
CA PHE A 90 -1.92 5.64 8.81
C PHE A 90 -3.29 4.98 8.80
N LEU A 91 -3.46 3.83 9.46
CA LEU A 91 -4.74 3.12 9.52
C LEU A 91 -5.77 3.89 10.36
N ASN A 92 -5.34 4.56 11.45
CA ASN A 92 -6.20 5.43 12.27
C ASN A 92 -6.84 6.57 11.46
N ILE A 93 -6.18 7.03 10.39
CA ILE A 93 -6.71 8.05 9.47
C ILE A 93 -7.50 7.39 8.32
N SER A 94 -6.96 6.32 7.75
CA SER A 94 -7.47 5.77 6.49
C SER A 94 -8.74 4.94 6.66
N ILE A 95 -8.90 4.22 7.78
CA ILE A 95 -10.09 3.39 8.05
C ILE A 95 -11.35 4.26 8.14
N PRO A 96 -11.41 5.33 8.96
CA PRO A 96 -12.61 6.18 9.05
C PRO A 96 -13.01 6.82 7.71
N ILE A 97 -12.01 7.19 6.89
CA ILE A 97 -12.25 7.70 5.54
C ILE A 97 -12.93 6.62 4.68
N ALA A 98 -12.35 5.42 4.66
CA ALA A 98 -12.91 4.30 3.90
C ALA A 98 -14.33 3.95 4.34
N GLU A 99 -14.58 3.84 5.65
CA GLU A 99 -15.91 3.55 6.21
C GLU A 99 -16.93 4.60 5.78
N SER A 100 -16.58 5.88 5.87
CA SER A 100 -17.46 6.98 5.48
C SER A 100 -17.78 6.97 3.99
N ILE A 101 -16.82 6.63 3.14
CA ILE A 101 -17.02 6.48 1.69
C ILE A 101 -17.94 5.29 1.40
N LEU A 102 -17.66 4.12 1.97
CA LEU A 102 -18.48 2.92 1.75
C LEU A 102 -19.92 3.13 2.24
N LYS A 103 -20.09 3.75 3.40
CA LYS A 103 -21.39 4.10 3.96
C LYS A 103 -22.15 5.07 3.07
N THR A 104 -21.52 6.19 2.68
CA THR A 104 -22.18 7.26 1.92
C THR A 104 -22.61 6.79 0.53
N PHE A 105 -21.80 5.96 -0.12
CA PHE A 105 -22.09 5.45 -1.46
C PHE A 105 -22.75 4.05 -1.47
N ASN A 106 -23.09 3.52 -0.29
CA ASN A 106 -23.67 2.20 -0.09
C ASN A 106 -22.89 1.11 -0.86
N LYS A 107 -21.59 1.01 -0.59
CA LYS A 107 -20.67 0.08 -1.25
C LYS A 107 -20.22 -1.00 -0.28
N GLU A 108 -20.06 -2.19 -0.84
CA GLU A 108 -19.45 -3.34 -0.20
C GLU A 108 -18.25 -3.77 -1.02
N SER A 109 -17.32 -4.48 -0.38
CA SER A 109 -16.09 -4.98 -0.96
C SER A 109 -16.00 -6.49 -0.86
N ASN A 110 -15.35 -7.09 -1.86
CA ASN A 110 -14.98 -8.49 -1.89
C ASN A 110 -13.49 -8.72 -1.62
N ARG A 111 -12.68 -7.66 -1.62
CA ARG A 111 -11.24 -7.76 -1.42
C ARG A 111 -10.67 -6.51 -0.76
N ILE A 112 -9.76 -6.73 0.17
CA ILE A 112 -9.01 -5.67 0.85
C ILE A 112 -7.51 -5.94 0.79
N SER A 113 -6.70 -4.90 0.92
CA SER A 113 -5.24 -5.02 1.03
C SER A 113 -4.63 -3.97 1.94
N ILE A 114 -3.51 -4.35 2.56
CA ILE A 114 -2.53 -3.45 3.19
C ILE A 114 -1.24 -3.54 2.38
N ILE A 115 -0.70 -2.39 2.00
CA ILE A 115 0.53 -2.27 1.23
C ILE A 115 1.47 -1.33 1.98
N SER A 116 2.75 -1.71 2.09
CA SER A 116 3.81 -0.82 2.56
C SER A 116 5.04 -0.91 1.69
N LYS A 117 5.77 0.20 1.61
CA LYS A 117 7.09 0.26 0.98
C LYS A 117 8.09 0.89 1.92
N ILE A 118 9.23 0.22 2.09
CA ILE A 118 10.21 0.57 3.12
C ILE A 118 11.62 0.54 2.56
N LEU A 119 12.35 1.63 2.76
CA LEU A 119 13.77 1.70 2.45
C LEU A 119 14.60 1.42 3.71
N ILE A 120 15.71 0.70 3.52
CA ILE A 120 16.70 0.42 4.55
C ILE A 120 18.05 0.90 4.07
N GLU A 121 18.62 1.83 4.83
CA GLU A 121 19.92 2.45 4.57
C GLU A 121 20.97 2.01 5.59
N ASN A 122 22.23 2.39 5.33
CA ASN A 122 23.35 2.17 6.22
C ASN A 122 23.52 0.69 6.59
N ILE A 123 23.36 -0.19 5.60
CA ILE A 123 23.57 -1.63 5.71
C ILE A 123 25.08 -1.90 5.54
N PRO A 124 25.78 -2.44 6.56
CA PRO A 124 27.24 -2.60 6.52
C PRO A 124 27.76 -3.49 5.38
N SER A 125 26.98 -4.48 4.94
CA SER A 125 27.36 -5.38 3.83
C SER A 125 26.16 -5.77 2.96
N LEU A 126 25.75 -4.87 2.07
CA LEU A 126 24.67 -5.12 1.10
C LEU A 126 24.91 -6.36 0.24
N ASN A 127 26.18 -6.62 -0.10
CA ASN A 127 26.58 -7.75 -0.94
C ASN A 127 26.31 -9.11 -0.24
N ASP A 128 26.20 -9.13 1.08
CA ASP A 128 25.94 -10.37 1.84
C ASP A 128 24.44 -10.69 1.97
N ILE A 129 23.55 -9.78 1.54
CA ILE A 129 22.11 -10.04 1.50
C ILE A 129 21.76 -10.94 0.32
N SER A 130 22.30 -10.66 -0.87
CA SER A 130 21.96 -11.38 -2.11
C SER A 130 22.08 -12.92 -2.02
N PRO A 131 23.13 -13.52 -1.40
CA PRO A 131 23.24 -14.97 -1.31
C PRO A 131 22.23 -15.59 -0.32
N LYS A 132 21.65 -14.80 0.59
CA LYS A 132 20.59 -15.25 1.50
C LYS A 132 19.25 -15.36 0.78
N VAL A 133 19.00 -14.45 -0.18
CA VAL A 133 17.69 -14.29 -0.83
C VAL A 133 17.54 -15.10 -2.12
N PHE A 134 18.61 -15.35 -2.89
CA PHE A 134 18.57 -16.19 -4.09
C PHE A 134 19.96 -16.68 -4.50
N LYS A 135 20.01 -17.58 -5.49
CA LYS A 135 21.24 -18.03 -6.14
C LYS A 135 21.44 -17.27 -7.46
N PHE A 136 22.63 -16.70 -7.64
CA PHE A 136 22.99 -16.03 -8.89
C PHE A 136 23.02 -17.00 -10.08
N PRO A 137 22.47 -16.58 -11.24
CA PRO A 137 22.73 -17.25 -12.52
C PRO A 137 24.21 -17.18 -12.91
N GLU A 138 24.62 -18.04 -13.84
CA GLU A 138 25.96 -17.98 -14.42
C GLU A 138 26.25 -16.60 -15.03
N GLY A 139 27.44 -16.06 -14.78
CA GLY A 139 27.85 -14.72 -15.22
C GLY A 139 27.49 -13.58 -14.26
N TYR A 140 26.68 -13.83 -13.23
CA TYR A 140 26.37 -12.86 -12.18
C TYR A 140 27.05 -13.24 -10.86
N ASN A 141 27.43 -12.24 -10.06
CA ASN A 141 28.01 -12.45 -8.73
C ASN A 141 27.74 -11.26 -7.80
N LYS A 142 28.00 -11.43 -6.50
CA LYS A 142 27.75 -10.39 -5.48
C LYS A 142 28.64 -9.15 -5.60
N GLU A 143 29.78 -9.25 -6.28
CA GLU A 143 30.77 -8.16 -6.38
C GLU A 143 30.39 -7.16 -7.47
N ASN A 144 29.83 -7.64 -8.58
CA ASN A 144 29.53 -6.84 -9.77
C ASN A 144 28.03 -6.60 -9.97
N THR A 145 27.16 -7.20 -9.15
CA THR A 145 25.70 -6.97 -9.24
C THR A 145 25.29 -5.78 -8.38
N PHE A 146 24.97 -4.66 -9.04
CA PHE A 146 24.55 -3.43 -8.38
C PHE A 146 23.02 -3.35 -8.12
N GLU A 147 22.22 -4.16 -8.82
CA GLU A 147 20.76 -4.22 -8.66
C GLU A 147 20.25 -5.66 -8.76
N TRP A 148 19.26 -5.99 -7.94
CA TRP A 148 18.55 -7.27 -8.01
C TRP A 148 17.20 -7.18 -7.32
N THR A 149 16.29 -8.09 -7.67
CA THR A 149 14.97 -8.24 -7.05
C THR A 149 14.70 -9.70 -6.71
N CYS A 150 14.15 -9.94 -5.52
CA CYS A 150 13.60 -11.23 -5.12
C CYS A 150 12.15 -11.02 -4.69
N ARG A 151 11.20 -11.71 -5.34
CA ARG A 151 9.78 -11.64 -5.03
C ARG A 151 9.28 -12.98 -4.53
N LEU A 152 8.61 -12.96 -3.39
CA LEU A 152 8.01 -14.13 -2.77
C LEU A 152 6.51 -13.88 -2.60
N ALA A 153 5.72 -14.91 -2.86
CA ALA A 153 4.29 -14.91 -2.62
C ALA A 153 3.90 -16.25 -1.99
N LYS A 154 3.08 -16.20 -0.95
CA LYS A 154 2.44 -17.36 -0.35
C LYS A 154 0.98 -17.06 -0.07
N ASN A 155 0.15 -18.09 0.02
CA ASN A 155 -1.21 -17.99 0.51
C ASN A 155 -1.36 -18.78 1.81
N GLU A 156 -2.11 -18.24 2.76
CA GLU A 156 -2.48 -18.93 4.00
C GLU A 156 -3.95 -18.66 4.33
N ILE A 157 -4.63 -19.63 4.96
CA ILE A 157 -5.95 -19.41 5.54
C ILE A 157 -5.76 -18.73 6.90
N LYS A 158 -6.39 -17.57 7.09
CA LYS A 158 -6.41 -16.82 8.35
C LYS A 158 -7.85 -16.46 8.71
N THR A 159 -8.12 -16.28 10.00
CA THR A 159 -9.41 -15.78 10.45
C THR A 159 -9.37 -14.25 10.48
N LEU A 160 -10.23 -13.60 9.70
CA LEU A 160 -10.48 -12.16 9.75
C LEU A 160 -11.92 -11.92 10.19
N SER A 161 -12.10 -11.20 11.31
CA SER A 161 -13.41 -10.81 11.86
C SER A 161 -14.38 -12.00 11.93
N SER A 162 -13.87 -13.11 12.49
CA SER A 162 -14.57 -14.40 12.65
C SER A 162 -14.87 -15.20 11.37
N ASN A 163 -14.38 -14.77 10.20
CA ASN A 163 -14.49 -15.52 8.95
C ASN A 163 -13.14 -16.04 8.49
N GLU A 164 -13.11 -17.26 7.93
CA GLU A 164 -11.89 -17.77 7.29
C GLU A 164 -11.69 -17.10 5.93
N GLU A 165 -10.50 -16.58 5.71
CA GLU A 165 -10.08 -15.90 4.51
C GLU A 165 -8.77 -16.48 4.01
N ASN A 166 -8.69 -16.69 2.70
CA ASN A 166 -7.40 -16.92 2.05
C ASN A 166 -6.69 -15.57 1.89
N ILE A 167 -5.53 -15.47 2.52
CA ILE A 167 -4.70 -14.27 2.53
C ILE A 167 -3.44 -14.53 1.73
N ASN A 168 -3.19 -13.67 0.75
CA ASN A 168 -1.91 -13.59 0.06
C ASN A 168 -0.95 -12.73 0.88
N PHE A 169 0.25 -13.25 1.11
CA PHE A 169 1.39 -12.51 1.63
C PHE A 169 2.39 -12.39 0.50
N VAL A 170 2.63 -11.17 0.04
CA VAL A 170 3.56 -10.89 -1.04
C VAL A 170 4.63 -9.97 -0.52
N SER A 171 5.89 -10.29 -0.81
CA SER A 171 7.03 -9.42 -0.52
C SER A 171 7.93 -9.31 -1.72
N ALA A 172 8.50 -8.13 -1.94
CA ALA A 172 9.65 -7.96 -2.81
C ALA A 172 10.79 -7.36 -2.01
N ILE A 173 11.97 -7.93 -2.13
CA ILE A 173 13.21 -7.43 -1.55
C ILE A 173 14.10 -7.06 -2.73
N ASN A 174 14.47 -5.78 -2.82
CA ASN A 174 15.23 -5.26 -3.93
C ASN A 174 16.49 -4.59 -3.40
N ARG A 175 17.64 -4.80 -4.05
CA ARG A 175 18.75 -3.85 -3.93
C ARG A 175 18.51 -2.73 -4.93
N VAL A 176 18.46 -1.51 -4.44
CA VAL A 176 18.24 -0.31 -5.25
C VAL A 176 19.43 0.61 -5.07
N LYS A 177 19.97 1.09 -6.20
CA LYS A 177 20.98 2.13 -6.24
C LYS A 177 20.45 3.29 -7.08
N GLY A 178 20.41 4.48 -6.51
CA GLY A 178 19.82 5.63 -7.19
C GLY A 178 19.87 6.88 -6.34
N LYS A 179 18.85 7.71 -6.48
CA LYS A 179 18.71 8.96 -5.73
C LYS A 179 17.35 9.02 -5.08
N ILE A 180 17.31 9.50 -3.85
CA ILE A 180 16.08 9.76 -3.09
C ILE A 180 15.95 11.25 -2.83
N ILE A 181 14.71 11.73 -2.70
CA ILE A 181 14.44 13.11 -2.29
C ILE A 181 14.07 13.09 -0.82
N ASN A 182 14.94 13.66 0.02
CA ASN A 182 14.76 13.80 1.44
C ASN A 182 14.60 15.28 1.78
N ASN A 183 13.41 15.70 2.20
CA ASN A 183 13.09 17.12 2.47
C ASN A 183 13.45 18.08 1.32
N GLY A 184 13.26 17.64 0.08
CA GLY A 184 13.57 18.43 -1.12
C GLY A 184 15.05 18.42 -1.53
N ILE A 185 15.91 17.71 -0.80
CA ILE A 185 17.32 17.51 -1.15
C ILE A 185 17.47 16.14 -1.80
N GLU A 186 18.18 16.11 -2.93
CA GLU A 186 18.49 14.88 -3.64
C GLU A 186 19.74 14.23 -3.00
N GLU A 187 19.58 13.02 -2.48
CA GLU A 187 20.64 12.25 -1.81
C GLU A 187 20.88 10.93 -2.54
N ASP A 188 22.13 10.49 -2.64
CA ASP A 188 22.46 9.18 -3.21
C ASP A 188 21.98 8.08 -2.26
N PHE A 189 21.36 7.05 -2.82
CA PHE A 189 20.84 5.88 -2.12
C PHE A 189 21.49 4.62 -2.66
N ASP A 190 22.07 3.79 -1.80
CA ASP A 190 22.45 2.40 -2.10
C ASP A 190 22.01 1.57 -0.89
N GLY A 191 20.94 0.80 -1.06
CA GLY A 191 20.22 0.21 0.04
C GLY A 191 19.29 -0.91 -0.38
N ILE A 192 18.43 -1.33 0.56
CA ILE A 192 17.38 -2.31 0.31
C ILE A 192 16.03 -1.62 0.29
N ASP A 193 15.21 -1.97 -0.68
CA ASP A 193 13.82 -1.60 -0.81
C ASP A 193 12.94 -2.84 -0.58
N ILE A 194 12.04 -2.77 0.40
CA ILE A 194 11.12 -3.84 0.77
C ILE A 194 9.69 -3.39 0.49
N ASP A 195 9.05 -4.09 -0.45
CA ASP A 195 7.60 -3.99 -0.67
C ASP A 195 6.91 -5.12 0.10
N ILE A 196 5.83 -4.80 0.81
CA ILE A 196 4.94 -5.76 1.46
C ILE A 196 3.52 -5.50 0.97
N ASP A 197 2.81 -6.55 0.54
CA ASP A 197 1.41 -6.52 0.17
C ASP A 197 0.71 -7.73 0.78
N ILE A 198 -0.23 -7.46 1.68
CA ILE A 198 -1.10 -8.46 2.28
C ILE A 198 -2.52 -8.18 1.82
N ASN A 199 -3.14 -9.17 1.18
CA ASN A 199 -4.47 -9.01 0.60
C ASN A 199 -5.29 -10.29 0.65
N THR A 200 -6.61 -10.14 0.76
CA THR A 200 -7.50 -11.27 0.51
C THR A 200 -7.44 -11.65 -0.99
N ILE A 201 -7.69 -12.91 -1.31
CA ILE A 201 -7.62 -13.41 -2.70
C ILE A 201 -8.69 -12.80 -3.62
N ALA A 202 -8.42 -12.73 -4.92
CA ALA A 202 -9.32 -12.15 -5.91
C ALA A 202 -10.43 -13.14 -6.36
N GLU A 203 -10.19 -14.42 -6.15
CA GLU A 203 -11.06 -15.53 -6.50
C GLU A 203 -12.33 -15.56 -5.63
N ASN A 204 -12.30 -14.95 -4.44
CA ASN A 204 -13.49 -14.73 -3.64
C ASN A 204 -14.26 -13.50 -4.15
N ILE A 205 -15.18 -13.74 -5.08
CA ILE A 205 -15.96 -12.68 -5.73
C ILE A 205 -17.09 -12.12 -4.86
N HIS A 206 -17.40 -12.74 -3.72
CA HIS A 206 -18.52 -12.34 -2.87
C HIS A 206 -18.21 -11.05 -2.12
N TYR A 207 -19.05 -10.03 -2.33
CA TYR A 207 -19.08 -8.82 -1.52
C TYR A 207 -19.53 -9.17 -0.10
N ARG A 208 -18.67 -8.90 0.88
CA ARG A 208 -18.86 -9.31 2.28
C ARG A 208 -18.22 -8.37 3.30
N PHE A 209 -17.37 -7.46 2.85
CA PHE A 209 -16.79 -6.43 3.68
C PHE A 209 -17.57 -5.14 3.47
N ASN A 210 -18.13 -4.58 4.54
CA ASN A 210 -18.92 -3.36 4.49
C ASN A 210 -18.34 -2.34 5.47
N HIS A 211 -18.92 -1.15 5.52
CA HIS A 211 -18.43 -0.07 6.38
C HIS A 211 -18.45 -0.40 7.89
N GLU A 212 -19.24 -1.37 8.36
CA GLU A 212 -19.31 -1.74 9.78
C GLU A 212 -18.21 -2.72 10.17
N SER A 213 -17.66 -3.46 9.20
CA SER A 213 -16.62 -4.47 9.46
C SER A 213 -15.19 -3.99 9.19
N LEU A 214 -14.99 -2.85 8.53
CA LEU A 214 -13.65 -2.40 8.11
C LEU A 214 -12.68 -2.22 9.29
N GLU A 215 -13.09 -1.58 10.39
CA GLU A 215 -12.20 -1.40 11.54
C GLU A 215 -11.68 -2.74 12.09
N ALA A 216 -12.56 -3.71 12.31
CA ALA A 216 -12.16 -5.03 12.81
C ALA A 216 -11.26 -5.77 11.81
N LEU A 217 -11.62 -5.75 10.52
CA LEU A 217 -10.86 -6.40 9.46
C LEU A 217 -9.44 -5.84 9.34
N TYR A 218 -9.29 -4.52 9.37
CA TYR A 218 -7.97 -3.91 9.25
C TYR A 218 -7.13 -4.04 10.52
N LYS A 219 -7.73 -4.21 11.70
CA LYS A 219 -7.00 -4.60 12.92
C LYS A 219 -6.40 -6.00 12.77
N ASP A 220 -7.18 -6.97 12.33
CA ASP A 220 -6.68 -8.34 12.10
C ASP A 220 -5.58 -8.35 11.02
N MET A 221 -5.78 -7.62 9.92
CA MET A 221 -4.78 -7.48 8.85
C MET A 221 -3.51 -6.77 9.31
N LEU A 222 -3.60 -5.82 10.25
CA LEU A 222 -2.46 -5.13 10.83
C LEU A 222 -1.58 -6.07 11.68
N GLU A 223 -2.19 -6.99 12.42
CA GLU A 223 -1.44 -8.01 13.17
C GLU A 223 -0.65 -8.91 12.22
N LEU A 224 -1.33 -9.43 11.18
CA LEU A 224 -0.69 -10.22 10.11
C LEU A 224 0.43 -9.44 9.41
N TYR A 225 0.22 -8.15 9.18
CA TYR A 225 1.23 -7.25 8.62
C TYR A 225 2.47 -7.16 9.51
N LYS A 226 2.31 -6.87 10.80
CA LYS A 226 3.45 -6.72 11.72
C LYS A 226 4.24 -8.03 11.85
N GLU A 227 3.56 -9.17 11.91
CA GLU A 227 4.21 -10.48 11.92
C GLU A 227 5.03 -10.72 10.66
N HIS A 228 4.43 -10.47 9.50
CA HIS A 228 5.06 -10.70 8.21
C HIS A 228 6.20 -9.73 7.95
N GLU A 229 6.02 -8.44 8.27
CA GLU A 229 7.07 -7.43 8.24
C GLU A 229 8.27 -7.88 9.09
N ASN A 230 8.05 -8.21 10.37
CA ASN A 230 9.13 -8.67 11.24
C ASN A 230 9.83 -9.92 10.70
N SER A 231 9.10 -10.85 10.09
CA SER A 231 9.67 -12.05 9.45
C SER A 231 10.60 -11.68 8.29
N ILE A 232 10.16 -10.80 7.38
CA ILE A 232 10.96 -10.35 6.25
C ILE A 232 12.18 -9.55 6.71
N TYR A 233 12.00 -8.64 7.69
CA TYR A 233 13.11 -7.88 8.28
C TYR A 233 14.18 -8.79 8.87
N ASN A 234 13.77 -9.78 9.67
CA ASN A 234 14.69 -10.73 10.26
C ASN A 234 15.40 -11.58 9.21
N TYR A 235 14.71 -11.95 8.14
CA TYR A 235 15.30 -12.72 7.04
C TYR A 235 16.34 -11.92 6.24
N VAL A 236 16.11 -10.62 6.04
CA VAL A 236 17.04 -9.75 5.30
C VAL A 236 18.24 -9.36 6.17
N LEU A 237 18.01 -9.06 7.45
CA LEU A 237 19.03 -8.42 8.30
C LEU A 237 19.84 -9.39 9.18
N ASN A 238 19.32 -10.59 9.48
CA ASN A 238 20.06 -11.63 10.22
C ASN A 238 20.63 -12.68 9.27
#